data_AF-A0A6I2USD4-F1
#
_entry.id   AF-A0A6I2USD4-F1
#
_cell.length_a   1.000
_cell.length_b   1.000
_cell.length_c   1.000
_cell.angle_alpha   90.00
_cell.angle_beta   90.00
_cell.angle_gamma   90.00
#
_symmetry.space_group_name_H-M   'P 1'
#
loop_
_entity.id
_entity.type
_entity.pdbx_description
1 polymer ?
#
loop_
_entity_poly.entity_id
_entity_poly.type
_entity_poly.pdbx_seq_one_letter_code
_entity_poly.pdbx_strand_id
1 'polypeptide(L)'
;MSKEQIPPAPSESIKTRRELAALQKRIHRIHTLRNVINQGLSRIRESNLSLALTQKKNLRDLRNEYDKLTGEVHCLPPLDAASILEEEYNYILTIGNIMETTRELKKGVKIGENNRRAIISGLVQFYDGLRREMDEAAANPQGGIRP
;
A
#
# COMPACT_ATOMS: atom_id res chain seq x y z
N MET A 1 10.27 -0.20 -46.10
CA MET A 1 11.28 -1.12 -45.55
C MET A 1 10.76 -1.63 -44.22
N SER A 2 10.14 -2.81 -44.24
CA SER A 2 9.55 -3.44 -43.06
C SER A 2 10.68 -4.01 -42.21
N LYS A 3 10.89 -3.48 -41.01
CA LYS A 3 11.78 -4.11 -40.03
C LYS A 3 11.14 -5.44 -39.64
N GLU A 4 11.69 -6.51 -40.17
CA GLU A 4 11.39 -7.88 -39.78
C GLU A 4 11.68 -8.00 -38.27
N GLN A 5 10.62 -8.01 -37.46
CA GLN A 5 10.72 -8.29 -36.03
C GLN A 5 11.04 -9.77 -35.90
N ILE A 6 12.33 -10.07 -35.75
CA ILE A 6 12.81 -11.40 -35.41
C ILE A 6 12.13 -11.80 -34.09
N PRO A 7 11.37 -12.90 -34.03
CA PRO A 7 10.73 -13.34 -32.81
C PRO A 7 11.81 -13.61 -31.73
N PRO A 8 11.57 -13.21 -30.47
CA PRO A 8 12.56 -13.36 -29.40
C PRO A 8 12.96 -14.81 -29.22
N ALA A 9 14.23 -15.06 -28.88
CA ALA A 9 14.75 -16.40 -28.71
C ALA A 9 13.97 -17.14 -27.60
N PRO A 10 13.79 -18.47 -27.69
CA PRO A 10 13.02 -19.23 -26.70
C PRO A 10 13.53 -19.06 -25.26
N SER A 11 14.83 -18.81 -25.07
CA SER A 11 15.44 -18.52 -23.76
C SER A 11 15.05 -17.15 -23.20
N GLU A 12 14.93 -16.12 -24.04
CA GLU A 12 14.46 -14.77 -23.66
C GLU A 12 12.99 -14.83 -23.25
N SER A 13 12.17 -15.58 -24.00
CA SER A 13 10.76 -15.76 -23.67
C SER A 13 10.52 -16.44 -22.32
N ILE A 14 11.40 -17.35 -21.90
CA ILE A 14 11.32 -18.04 -20.60
C ILE A 14 11.77 -17.11 -19.47
N LYS A 15 12.82 -16.30 -19.68
CA LYS A 15 13.29 -15.33 -18.68
C LYS A 15 12.24 -14.27 -18.38
N THR A 16 11.69 -13.65 -19.43
CA THR A 16 10.63 -12.63 -19.29
C THR A 16 9.38 -13.20 -18.61
N ARG A 17 8.98 -14.44 -18.92
CA ARG A 17 7.87 -15.10 -18.21
C ARG A 17 8.15 -15.31 -16.72
N ARG A 18 9.37 -15.67 -16.35
CA ARG A 18 9.78 -15.84 -14.95
C ARG A 18 9.80 -14.53 -14.19
N GLU A 19 10.31 -13.46 -14.81
CA GLU A 19 10.34 -12.11 -14.24
C GLU A 19 8.92 -11.58 -14.01
N LEU A 20 8.03 -11.71 -15.01
CA LEU A 20 6.63 -11.34 -14.88
C LEU A 20 5.91 -12.14 -13.77
N ALA A 21 6.17 -13.45 -13.66
CA ALA A 21 5.58 -14.27 -12.60
C ALA A 21 6.08 -13.86 -11.20
N ALA A 22 7.36 -13.50 -11.08
CA ALA A 22 7.92 -12.97 -9.83
C ALA A 22 7.27 -11.63 -9.45
N LEU A 23 7.12 -10.72 -10.42
CA LEU A 23 6.47 -9.43 -10.23
C LEU A 23 5.00 -9.59 -9.80
N GLN A 24 4.23 -10.44 -10.48
CA GLN A 24 2.84 -10.72 -10.11
C GLN A 24 2.72 -11.27 -8.68
N LYS A 25 3.61 -12.20 -8.31
CA LYS A 25 3.66 -12.75 -6.95
C LYS A 25 3.99 -11.67 -5.91
N ARG A 26 4.85 -10.70 -6.26
CA ARG A 26 5.20 -9.58 -5.38
C ARG A 26 4.04 -8.62 -5.18
N ILE A 27 3.39 -8.19 -6.26
CA ILE A 27 2.21 -7.32 -6.21
C ILE A 27 1.12 -7.97 -5.34
N HIS A 28 0.85 -9.25 -5.55
CA HIS A 28 -0.11 -9.99 -4.72
C HIS A 28 0.26 -9.99 -3.22
N ARG A 29 1.55 -10.15 -2.90
CA ARG A 29 2.02 -10.13 -1.51
C ARG A 29 1.89 -8.75 -0.88
N ILE A 30 2.20 -7.69 -1.62
CA ILE A 30 2.01 -6.30 -1.20
C ILE A 30 0.52 -6.04 -0.91
N HIS A 31 -0.37 -6.39 -1.83
CA HIS A 31 -1.82 -6.23 -1.65
C HIS A 31 -2.36 -7.04 -0.47
N THR A 32 -1.84 -8.25 -0.25
CA THR A 32 -2.17 -9.05 0.94
C THR A 32 -1.77 -8.33 2.23
N LEU A 33 -0.57 -7.74 2.29
CA LEU A 33 -0.12 -6.96 3.45
C LEU A 33 -0.95 -5.68 3.63
N ARG A 34 -1.31 -4.97 2.54
CA ARG A 34 -2.23 -3.83 2.58
C ARG A 34 -3.56 -4.22 3.19
N ASN A 35 -4.13 -5.35 2.77
CA ASN A 35 -5.39 -5.85 3.32
C ASN A 35 -5.29 -6.17 4.82
N VAL A 36 -4.21 -6.81 5.26
CA VAL A 36 -3.98 -7.08 6.69
C VAL A 36 -3.88 -5.77 7.48
N ILE A 37 -3.15 -4.77 6.98
CA ILE A 37 -3.05 -3.45 7.62
C ILE A 37 -4.42 -2.78 7.65
N ASN A 38 -5.13 -2.72 6.51
CA ASN A 38 -6.44 -2.08 6.41
C ASN A 38 -7.46 -2.71 7.36
N GLN A 39 -7.50 -4.03 7.46
CA GLN A 39 -8.35 -4.75 8.43
C GLN A 39 -7.98 -4.44 9.88
N GLY A 40 -6.69 -4.25 10.18
CA GLY A 40 -6.23 -3.83 11.50
C GLY A 40 -6.64 -2.39 11.82
N LEU A 41 -6.49 -1.48 10.85
CA LEU A 41 -6.79 -0.05 11.00
C LEU A 41 -8.29 0.25 11.00
N SER A 42 -9.11 -0.52 10.29
CA SER A 42 -10.57 -0.33 10.25
C SER A 42 -11.26 -0.53 11.61
N ARG A 43 -10.60 -1.24 12.53
CA ARG A 43 -11.07 -1.46 13.92
C ARG A 43 -10.79 -0.28 14.85
N ILE A 44 -10.02 0.71 14.41
CA ILE A 44 -9.58 1.82 15.24
C ILE A 44 -10.69 2.84 15.40
N ARG A 45 -10.88 3.34 16.62
CA ARG A 45 -11.81 4.38 17.05
C ARG A 45 -11.03 5.37 17.91
N GLU A 46 -11.65 6.50 18.23
CA GLU A 46 -11.05 7.52 19.08
C GLU A 46 -10.54 6.96 20.41
N SER A 47 -11.30 6.05 21.03
CA SER A 47 -10.96 5.43 22.31
C SER A 47 -9.73 4.50 22.27
N ASN A 48 -9.29 4.07 21.09
CA ASN A 48 -8.25 3.05 20.95
C ASN A 48 -7.20 3.38 19.87
N LEU A 49 -6.97 4.67 19.56
CA LEU A 49 -6.02 5.13 18.53
C LEU A 49 -4.65 4.43 18.58
N SER A 50 -4.14 4.13 19.79
CA SER A 50 -2.85 3.45 19.96
C SER A 50 -2.76 2.06 19.32
N LEU A 51 -3.89 1.41 18.99
CA LEU A 51 -3.93 0.15 18.25
C LEU A 51 -3.31 0.28 16.86
N ALA A 52 -3.27 1.47 16.26
CA ALA A 52 -2.56 1.70 14.99
C ALA A 52 -1.12 1.23 15.06
N LEU A 53 -0.46 1.43 16.20
CA LEU A 53 0.94 1.10 16.41
C LEU A 53 1.24 -0.40 16.38
N THR A 54 0.21 -1.26 16.54
CA THR A 54 0.34 -2.72 16.41
C THR A 54 0.67 -3.14 14.97
N GLN A 55 0.30 -2.32 13.98
CA GLN A 55 0.54 -2.61 12.57
C GLN A 55 1.99 -2.28 12.14
N LYS A 56 2.85 -1.78 13.04
CA LYS A 56 4.20 -1.28 12.69
C LYS A 56 5.06 -2.37 12.03
N LYS A 57 4.92 -3.61 12.48
CA LYS A 57 5.60 -4.76 11.87
C LYS A 57 5.11 -4.97 10.44
N ASN A 58 3.81 -4.97 10.22
CA ASN A 58 3.21 -5.13 8.90
C ASN A 58 3.63 -4.00 7.94
N LEU A 59 3.69 -2.74 8.40
CA LEU A 59 4.17 -1.62 7.60
C LEU A 59 5.66 -1.77 7.22
N ARG A 60 6.50 -2.25 8.15
CA ARG A 60 7.91 -2.53 7.85
C ARG A 60 8.04 -3.66 6.82
N ASP A 61 7.26 -4.72 6.99
CA ASP A 61 7.26 -5.85 6.05
C ASP A 61 6.77 -5.39 4.67
N LEU A 62 5.76 -4.51 4.61
CA LEU A 62 5.28 -3.88 3.37
C LEU A 62 6.38 -3.04 2.69
N ARG A 63 7.13 -2.22 3.44
CA ARG A 63 8.30 -1.47 2.92
C ARG A 63 9.36 -2.40 2.33
N ASN A 64 9.69 -3.49 3.02
CA ASN A 64 10.65 -4.47 2.51
C ASN A 64 10.17 -5.14 1.21
N GLU A 65 8.87 -5.35 1.06
CA GLU A 65 8.30 -5.90 -0.17
C GLU A 65 8.28 -4.86 -1.29
N TYR A 66 8.02 -3.59 -0.98
CA TYR A 66 8.15 -2.47 -1.92
C TYR A 66 9.60 -2.32 -2.43
N ASP A 67 10.59 -2.39 -1.54
CA ASP A 67 12.00 -2.32 -1.94
C ASP A 67 12.36 -3.43 -2.95
N LYS A 68 11.80 -4.64 -2.79
CA LYS A 68 11.97 -5.72 -3.78
C LYS A 68 11.22 -5.44 -5.08
N LEU A 69 10.00 -4.92 -4.99
CA LEU A 69 9.19 -4.54 -6.14
C LEU A 69 9.94 -3.57 -7.06
N THR A 70 10.62 -2.56 -6.51
CA THR A 70 11.41 -1.60 -7.30
C THR A 70 12.49 -2.27 -8.15
N GLY A 71 13.05 -3.40 -7.70
CA GLY A 71 14.00 -4.20 -8.47
C GLY A 71 13.35 -5.14 -9.49
N GLU A 72 12.07 -5.46 -9.36
CA GLU A 72 11.35 -6.46 -10.17
C GLU A 72 10.52 -5.83 -11.31
N VAL A 73 10.19 -4.53 -11.23
CA VAL A 73 9.37 -3.81 -12.24
C VAL A 73 10.08 -3.54 -13.58
N HIS A 74 11.38 -3.84 -13.72
CA HIS A 74 12.14 -3.63 -14.96
C HIS A 74 11.61 -4.43 -16.17
N CYS A 75 10.80 -5.46 -15.91
CA CYS A 75 10.13 -6.24 -16.94
C CYS A 75 8.86 -5.57 -17.51
N LEU A 76 8.50 -4.38 -17.03
CA LEU A 76 7.40 -3.56 -17.51
C LEU A 76 7.87 -2.32 -18.28
N PRO A 77 7.03 -1.74 -19.15
CA PRO A 77 7.25 -0.39 -19.67
C PRO A 77 7.41 0.64 -18.55
N PRO A 78 8.24 1.69 -18.72
CA PRO A 78 8.50 2.67 -17.66
C PRO A 78 7.27 3.34 -17.07
N LEU A 79 6.24 3.61 -17.88
CA LEU A 79 4.99 4.24 -17.41
C LEU A 79 4.17 3.29 -16.51
N ASP A 80 4.10 2.01 -16.88
CA ASP A 80 3.38 1.00 -16.10
C ASP A 80 4.12 0.73 -14.78
N ALA A 81 5.45 0.62 -14.85
CA ALA A 81 6.31 0.49 -13.67
C ALA A 81 6.13 1.69 -12.71
N ALA A 82 6.16 2.92 -13.24
CA ALA A 82 5.97 4.13 -12.44
C ALA A 82 4.61 4.16 -11.74
N SER A 83 3.54 3.80 -12.46
CA SER A 83 2.17 3.79 -11.93
C SER A 83 2.03 2.84 -10.75
N ILE A 84 2.56 1.62 -10.87
CA ILE A 84 2.55 0.63 -9.79
C ILE A 84 3.39 1.11 -8.59
N LEU A 85 4.60 1.62 -8.84
CA LEU A 85 5.48 2.09 -7.76
C LEU A 85 4.92 3.29 -7.02
N GLU A 86 4.27 4.22 -7.72
CA GLU A 86 3.68 5.41 -7.12
C GLU A 86 2.50 5.05 -6.20
N GLU A 87 1.60 4.17 -6.66
CA GLU A 87 0.46 3.74 -5.84
C GLU A 87 0.92 3.11 -4.52
N GLU A 88 1.88 2.18 -4.59
CA GLU A 88 2.36 1.47 -3.40
C GLU A 88 3.18 2.38 -2.48
N TYR A 89 3.95 3.32 -3.05
CA TYR A 89 4.68 4.32 -2.26
C TYR A 89 3.72 5.24 -1.50
N ASN A 90 2.70 5.77 -2.18
CA ASN A 90 1.72 6.68 -1.60
C ASN A 90 0.94 6.03 -0.46
N TYR A 91 0.58 4.75 -0.61
CA TYR A 91 -0.04 3.99 0.48
C TYR A 91 0.90 3.87 1.70
N ILE A 92 2.16 3.44 1.48
CA ILE A 92 3.15 3.27 2.56
C ILE A 92 3.41 4.59 3.30
N LEU A 93 3.50 5.70 2.57
CA LEU A 93 3.71 7.03 3.11
C LEU A 93 2.53 7.44 3.99
N THR A 94 1.30 7.28 3.48
CA THR A 94 0.07 7.62 4.19
C THR A 94 -0.03 6.87 5.52
N ILE A 95 0.10 5.54 5.49
CA ILE A 95 0.04 4.73 6.72
C ILE A 95 1.19 5.08 7.67
N GLY A 96 2.39 5.34 7.14
CA GLY A 96 3.54 5.79 7.93
C GLY A 96 3.26 7.08 8.70
N ASN A 97 2.68 8.08 8.03
CA ASN A 97 2.34 9.37 8.63
C ASN A 97 1.26 9.23 9.71
N ILE A 98 0.23 8.42 9.45
CA ILE A 98 -0.84 8.14 10.42
C ILE A 98 -0.27 7.48 11.69
N MET A 99 0.63 6.51 11.53
CA MET A 99 1.30 5.86 12.65
C MET A 99 2.20 6.80 13.43
N GLU A 100 2.96 7.64 12.73
CA GLU A 100 3.85 8.62 13.35
C GLU A 100 3.04 9.63 14.17
N THR A 101 2.00 10.20 13.58
CA THR A 101 1.07 11.11 14.25
C THR A 101 0.46 10.47 15.49
N THR A 102 0.02 9.20 15.39
CA THR A 102 -0.51 8.44 16.54
C THR A 102 0.55 8.24 17.63
N ARG A 103 1.81 7.99 17.24
CA ARG A 103 2.93 7.83 18.18
C ARG A 103 3.22 9.13 18.92
N GLU A 104 3.21 10.27 18.24
CA GLU A 104 3.42 11.59 18.84
C GLU A 104 2.31 11.95 19.82
N LEU A 105 1.04 11.68 19.46
CA LEU A 105 -0.09 11.87 20.37
C LEU A 105 0.04 11.03 21.65
N LYS A 106 0.48 9.78 21.51
CA LYS A 106 0.70 8.86 22.64
C LYS A 106 1.85 9.30 23.53
N LYS A 107 2.92 9.87 22.95
CA LYS A 107 4.07 10.41 23.69
C LYS A 107 3.73 11.67 24.50
N GLY A 108 2.56 12.28 24.29
CA GLY A 108 2.18 13.49 24.99
C GLY A 108 3.04 14.69 24.59
N VAL A 109 3.44 14.76 23.31
CA VAL A 109 4.11 15.95 22.75
C VAL A 109 3.31 17.20 23.13
N LYS A 110 3.99 18.31 23.44
CA LYS A 110 3.34 19.59 23.79
C LYS A 110 2.67 20.18 22.56
N ILE A 111 1.47 19.70 22.28
CA ILE A 111 0.54 20.23 21.28
C ILE A 111 -0.61 20.86 22.06
N GLY A 112 -0.93 22.12 21.76
CA GLY A 112 -2.06 22.80 22.40
C GLY A 112 -3.35 21.99 22.25
N GLU A 113 -4.28 22.11 23.22
CA GLU A 113 -5.49 21.27 23.29
C GLU A 113 -6.33 21.32 22.01
N ASN A 114 -6.44 22.49 21.38
CA ASN A 114 -7.15 22.65 20.10
C ASN A 114 -6.51 21.83 18.98
N ASN A 115 -5.18 21.89 18.87
CA ASN A 115 -4.44 21.12 17.87
C ASN A 115 -4.53 19.62 18.15
N ARG A 116 -4.45 19.22 19.42
CA ARG A 116 -4.62 17.82 19.82
C ARG A 116 -5.99 17.28 19.40
N ARG A 117 -7.06 18.02 19.68
CA ARG A 117 -8.43 17.65 19.25
C ARG A 117 -8.56 17.58 17.74
N ALA A 118 -8.01 18.55 17.01
CA ALA A 118 -8.03 18.55 15.54
C ALA A 118 -7.31 17.33 14.95
N ILE A 119 -6.13 16.98 15.46
CA ILE A 119 -5.38 15.80 15.02
C ILE A 119 -6.16 14.52 15.31
N ILE A 120 -6.73 14.37 16.52
CA ILE A 120 -7.56 13.22 16.87
C ILE A 120 -8.76 13.10 15.92
N SER A 121 -9.46 14.22 15.67
CA SER A 121 -10.60 14.26 14.74
C SER A 121 -10.19 13.84 13.33
N GLY A 122 -9.08 14.35 12.80
CA GLY A 122 -8.56 13.97 11.49
C GLY A 122 -8.18 12.48 11.39
N LEU A 123 -7.55 11.92 12.44
CA LEU A 123 -7.26 10.49 12.50
C LEU A 123 -8.54 9.64 12.51
N VAL A 124 -9.56 10.04 13.27
CA VAL A 124 -10.85 9.34 13.31
C VAL A 124 -11.53 9.38 11.94
N GLN A 125 -11.55 10.54 11.28
CA GLN A 125 -12.08 10.68 9.92
C GLN A 125 -11.36 9.79 8.91
N PHE A 126 -10.03 9.69 9.00
CA PHE A 126 -9.26 8.76 8.17
C PHE A 126 -9.72 7.30 8.37
N TYR A 127 -9.85 6.85 9.63
CA TYR A 127 -10.28 5.48 9.90
C TYR A 127 -11.75 5.23 9.53
N ASP A 128 -12.63 6.23 9.62
CA ASP A 128 -14.02 6.16 9.15
C ASP A 128 -14.10 6.08 7.61
N GLY A 129 -13.25 6.83 6.90
CA GLY A 129 -13.07 6.68 5.45
C GLY A 129 -12.67 5.26 5.07
N LEU A 130 -11.59 4.76 5.69
CA LEU A 130 -11.09 3.41 5.43
C LEU A 130 -12.12 2.32 5.71
N ARG A 131 -12.95 2.47 6.76
CA ARG A 131 -14.06 1.54 7.04
C ARG A 131 -15.06 1.50 5.91
N ARG A 132 -15.50 2.67 5.43
CA ARG A 132 -16.45 2.76 4.32
C ARG A 132 -15.90 2.13 3.05
N GLU A 133 -14.66 2.44 2.69
CA GLU A 133 -13.98 1.82 1.54
C GLU A 133 -13.93 0.29 1.66
N MET A 134 -13.69 -0.23 2.88
CA MET A 134 -13.66 -1.67 3.13
C MET A 134 -15.03 -2.32 3.05
N ASP A 135 -16.07 -1.66 3.57
CA ASP A 135 -17.45 -2.13 3.48
C ASP A 135 -17.95 -2.10 2.02
N GLU A 136 -17.59 -1.08 1.25
CA GLU A 136 -17.89 -0.96 -0.18
C GLU A 136 -17.18 -2.04 -1.01
N ALA A 137 -15.90 -2.30 -0.74
CA ALA A 137 -15.15 -3.36 -1.38
C ALA A 137 -15.73 -4.76 -1.07
N ALA A 138 -16.23 -4.97 0.15
CA ALA A 138 -16.91 -6.20 0.54
C ALA A 138 -18.30 -6.34 -0.11
N ALA A 139 -19.02 -5.24 -0.26
CA ALA A 139 -20.34 -5.20 -0.88
C ALA A 139 -20.29 -5.35 -2.42
N ASN A 140 -19.19 -4.94 -3.05
CA ASN A 140 -19.02 -5.00 -4.50
C ASN A 140 -17.71 -5.71 -4.92
N PRO A 141 -17.61 -7.03 -4.74
CA PRO A 141 -16.40 -7.79 -5.03
C PRO A 141 -16.01 -7.85 -6.52
N GLN A 142 -16.86 -7.36 -7.44
CA GLN A 142 -16.59 -7.31 -8.88
C GLN A 142 -16.18 -5.91 -9.40
N GLY A 143 -16.05 -4.91 -8.53
CA GLY A 143 -15.66 -3.53 -8.92
C GLY A 143 -14.16 -3.26 -9.02
N GLY A 144 -13.31 -4.28 -8.80
CA GLY A 144 -11.86 -4.14 -8.80
C GLY A 144 -11.24 -4.27 -10.19
N ILE A 145 -10.50 -3.23 -10.57
CA ILE A 145 -9.75 -3.03 -11.83
C ILE A 145 -10.63 -2.54 -12.99
N ARG A 146 -10.79 -1.21 -13.08
CA ARG A 146 -10.83 -0.56 -14.39
C ARG A 146 -9.40 -0.15 -14.75
N PRO A 147 -8.95 -0.38 -16.00
CA PRO A 147 -7.66 0.08 -16.48
C PRO A 147 -7.55 1.61 -16.43
#